data_AF-A0A2E3IGH7-F1
#
_entry.id   AF-A0A2E3IGH7-F1
#
_cell.length_a   1.000
_cell.length_b   1.000
_cell.length_c   1.000
_cell.angle_alpha   90.00
_cell.angle_beta   90.00
_cell.angle_gamma   90.00
#
_symmetry.space_group_name_H-M   'P 1'
#
loop_
_entity.id
_entity.type
_entity.pdbx_description
1 polymer ?
#
loop_
_entity_poly.entity_id
_entity_poly.type
_entity_poly.pdbx_seq_one_letter_code
_entity_poly.pdbx_strand_id
1 'polypeptide(L)'
;MKKQTRTILQEISRVVPSTDMNNLVETRAGHVISSAINVTKMIYESYDEAVAEDLIKRFVNSIKTADPKKFERGIKKLNESNNNES
;
A
#
# COMPACT_ATOMS: atom_id res chain seq x y z
N MET A 1 -45.09 30.30 -6.40
CA MET A 1 -44.19 29.28 -5.81
C MET A 1 -42.78 29.84 -5.76
N LYS A 2 -42.17 29.99 -4.57
CA LYS A 2 -40.78 30.47 -4.45
C LYS A 2 -39.83 29.40 -5.01
N LYS A 3 -39.02 29.75 -6.00
CA LYS A 3 -37.99 28.86 -6.55
C LYS A 3 -36.90 28.68 -5.48
N GLN A 4 -36.79 27.49 -4.90
CA GLN A 4 -35.68 27.16 -4.02
C GLN A 4 -34.46 26.86 -4.88
N THR A 5 -33.53 27.81 -4.97
CA THR A 5 -32.18 27.55 -5.49
C THR A 5 -31.40 26.80 -4.43
N ARG A 6 -31.15 25.52 -4.70
CA ARG A 6 -30.26 24.69 -3.88
C ARG A 6 -28.83 25.20 -4.06
N THR A 7 -28.03 25.12 -3.01
CA THR A 7 -26.63 25.56 -3.09
C THR A 7 -25.82 24.54 -3.88
N ILE A 8 -24.75 25.00 -4.56
CA ILE A 8 -23.82 24.11 -5.29
C ILE A 8 -23.29 23.02 -4.34
N LEU A 9 -23.05 23.33 -3.07
CA LEU A 9 -22.66 22.34 -2.05
C LEU A 9 -23.74 21.27 -1.79
N GLN A 10 -25.03 21.63 -1.83
CA GLN A 10 -26.14 20.67 -1.75
C GLN A 10 -26.27 19.81 -3.01
N GLU A 11 -25.83 20.31 -4.16
CA GLU A 11 -25.84 19.58 -5.41
C GLU A 11 -24.65 18.61 -5.47
N ILE A 12 -23.45 19.07 -5.12
CA ILE A 12 -22.24 18.24 -4.98
C ILE A 12 -22.47 17.11 -3.97
N SER A 13 -23.05 17.40 -2.79
CA SER A 13 -23.29 16.38 -1.77
C SER A 13 -24.30 15.31 -2.17
N ARG A 14 -25.17 15.59 -3.16
CA ARG A 14 -26.10 14.62 -3.76
C ARG A 14 -25.50 13.85 -4.92
N VAL A 15 -24.50 14.43 -5.60
CA VAL A 15 -23.77 13.80 -6.70
C VAL A 15 -22.71 12.82 -6.17
N VAL A 16 -22.16 13.06 -4.99
CA VAL A 16 -21.34 12.06 -4.29
C VAL A 16 -22.29 10.89 -3.96
N PRO A 17 -22.19 9.75 -4.68
CA PRO A 17 -22.94 8.57 -4.28
C PRO A 17 -22.48 8.29 -2.86
N SER A 18 -23.39 7.90 -1.96
CA SER A 18 -22.99 7.24 -0.73
C SER A 18 -22.09 6.09 -1.15
N THR A 19 -20.77 6.26 -1.06
CA THR A 19 -19.83 5.29 -1.62
C THR A 19 -20.14 3.99 -0.92
N ASP A 20 -20.66 3.02 -1.66
CA ASP A 20 -20.91 1.70 -1.12
C ASP A 20 -19.62 1.26 -0.45
N MET A 21 -19.70 0.92 0.84
CA MET A 21 -18.53 0.53 1.63
C MET A 21 -17.76 -0.58 0.92
N ASN A 22 -18.47 -1.45 0.19
CA ASN A 22 -17.89 -2.48 -0.65
C ASN A 22 -17.02 -1.91 -1.79
N ASN A 23 -17.54 -0.94 -2.56
CA ASN A 23 -16.78 -0.28 -3.64
C ASN A 23 -15.54 0.46 -3.10
N LEU A 24 -15.66 1.08 -1.92
CA LEU A 24 -14.54 1.76 -1.29
C LEU A 24 -13.45 0.77 -0.86
N VAL A 25 -13.84 -0.33 -0.22
CA VAL A 25 -12.93 -1.41 0.17
C VAL A 25 -12.26 -2.02 -1.05
N GLU A 26 -13.02 -2.32 -2.11
CA GLU A 26 -12.51 -2.87 -3.37
C GLU A 26 -11.47 -1.95 -4.00
N THR A 27 -11.79 -0.66 -4.17
CA THR A 27 -10.87 0.32 -4.78
C THR A 27 -9.57 0.43 -3.98
N ARG A 28 -9.68 0.54 -2.64
CA ARG A 28 -8.51 0.65 -1.76
C ARG A 28 -7.67 -0.62 -1.78
N ALA A 29 -8.32 -1.79 -1.69
CA ALA A 29 -7.64 -3.07 -1.75
C ALA A 29 -6.91 -3.24 -3.09
N GLY A 30 -7.55 -2.89 -4.21
CA GLY A 30 -6.94 -2.94 -5.53
C GLY A 30 -5.67 -2.10 -5.62
N HIS A 31 -5.69 -0.87 -5.10
CA HIS A 31 -4.50 -0.01 -5.05
C HIS A 31 -3.38 -0.59 -4.19
N VAL A 32 -3.71 -1.13 -3.01
CA VAL A 32 -2.73 -1.74 -2.11
C VAL A 32 -2.10 -2.98 -2.74
N ILE A 33 -2.90 -3.85 -3.35
CA ILE A 33 -2.43 -5.06 -4.05
C ILE A 33 -1.50 -4.67 -5.21
N SER A 34 -1.91 -3.70 -6.03
CA SER A 34 -1.09 -3.22 -7.16
C SER A 34 0.25 -2.66 -6.69
N SER A 35 0.23 -1.90 -5.58
CA SER A 35 1.45 -1.34 -4.98
C SER A 35 2.35 -2.45 -4.43
N ALA A 36 1.78 -3.46 -3.76
CA ALA A 36 2.53 -4.60 -3.24
C ALA A 36 3.18 -5.45 -4.35
N ILE A 37 2.50 -5.63 -5.48
CA ILE A 37 3.06 -6.30 -6.66
C ILE A 37 4.27 -5.52 -7.19
N ASN A 38 4.13 -4.19 -7.34
CA ASN A 38 5.23 -3.35 -7.82
C ASN A 38 6.44 -3.39 -6.88
N VAL A 39 6.22 -3.36 -5.56
CA VAL A 39 7.30 -3.49 -4.55
C VAL A 39 7.99 -4.86 -4.67
N THR A 40 7.22 -5.94 -4.82
CA THR A 40 7.78 -7.30 -4.97
C THR A 40 8.67 -7.39 -6.21
N LYS A 41 8.23 -6.83 -7.33
CA LYS A 41 9.02 -6.78 -8.56
C LYS A 41 10.31 -5.99 -8.37
N MET A 42 10.22 -4.80 -7.77
CA MET A 42 11.38 -3.95 -7.49
C MET A 42 12.42 -4.65 -6.62
N ILE A 43 11.98 -5.46 -5.64
CA ILE A 43 12.89 -6.24 -4.79
C ILE A 43 13.67 -7.27 -5.62
N TYR A 44 12.99 -8.03 -6.49
CA TYR A 44 13.67 -8.99 -7.37
C TYR A 44 14.60 -8.33 -8.38
N GLU A 45 14.30 -7.10 -8.83
CA GLU A 45 15.16 -6.36 -9.76
C GLU A 45 16.39 -5.73 -9.08
N SER A 46 16.33 -5.50 -7.76
CA SER A 46 17.36 -4.74 -7.03
C SER A 46 18.33 -5.61 -6.22
N TYR A 47 17.98 -6.87 -5.95
CA TYR A 47 18.73 -7.73 -5.05
C TYR A 47 18.91 -9.13 -5.66
N ASP A 48 19.99 -9.81 -5.27
CA ASP A 48 20.21 -11.22 -5.61
C ASP A 48 19.08 -12.10 -5.09
N GLU A 49 18.84 -13.22 -5.78
CA GLU A 49 17.70 -14.13 -5.54
C GLU A 49 17.51 -14.48 -4.06
N ALA A 50 18.58 -14.88 -3.37
CA ALA A 50 18.52 -15.24 -1.96
C ALA A 50 18.11 -14.07 -1.04
N VAL A 51 18.59 -12.86 -1.34
CA VAL A 51 18.26 -11.65 -0.57
C VAL A 51 16.84 -11.19 -0.89
N ALA A 52 16.46 -11.23 -2.17
CA ALA A 52 15.11 -10.88 -2.62
C ALA A 52 14.06 -11.78 -1.97
N GLU A 53 14.27 -13.09 -1.91
CA GLU A 53 13.37 -14.02 -1.24
C GLU A 53 13.18 -13.72 0.24
N ASP A 54 14.25 -13.43 0.98
CA ASP A 54 14.16 -13.07 2.41
C ASP A 54 13.38 -11.76 2.61
N LEU A 55 13.66 -10.74 1.79
CA LEU A 55 12.96 -9.46 1.84
C LEU A 55 11.46 -9.61 1.54
N ILE A 56 11.09 -10.45 0.56
CA ILE A 56 9.70 -10.73 0.23
C ILE A 56 9.00 -11.46 1.37
N LYS A 57 9.64 -12.48 1.97
CA LYS A 57 9.11 -13.17 3.15
C LYS A 57 8.83 -12.17 4.28
N ARG A 58 9.74 -11.23 4.52
CA ARG A 58 9.56 -10.18 5.55
C ARG A 58 8.44 -9.21 5.19
N PHE A 59 8.33 -8.81 3.92
CA PHE A 59 7.28 -7.93 3.43
C PHE A 59 5.88 -8.56 3.56
N VAL A 60 5.73 -9.82 3.17
CA VAL A 60 4.46 -10.54 3.36
C VAL A 60 4.14 -10.74 4.84
N ASN A 61 5.14 -11.08 5.65
CA ASN A 61 4.93 -11.25 7.09
C ASN A 61 4.59 -9.94 7.81
N SER A 62 5.13 -8.80 7.39
CA SER A 62 4.79 -7.50 7.99
C SER A 62 3.32 -7.13 7.72
N ILE A 63 2.81 -7.44 6.53
CA ILE A 63 1.39 -7.29 6.18
C ILE A 63 0.54 -8.27 7.01
N LYS A 64 0.91 -9.55 7.02
CA LYS A 64 0.15 -10.61 7.70
C LYS A 64 0.04 -10.38 9.21
N THR A 65 1.09 -9.88 9.85
CA THR A 65 1.09 -9.59 11.30
C THR A 65 0.74 -8.15 11.63
N ALA A 66 0.35 -7.34 10.64
CA ALA A 66 0.08 -5.91 10.79
C ALA A 66 1.21 -5.14 11.51
N ASP A 67 2.47 -5.55 11.27
CA ASP A 67 3.67 -4.95 11.88
C ASP A 67 4.67 -4.52 10.81
N PRO A 68 4.56 -3.27 10.30
CA PRO A 68 5.47 -2.72 9.30
C PRO A 68 6.94 -2.73 9.73
N LYS A 69 7.22 -2.64 11.04
CA LYS A 69 8.58 -2.57 11.58
C LYS A 69 9.39 -3.84 11.29
N LYS A 70 8.74 -4.97 11.05
CA LYS A 70 9.43 -6.22 10.68
C LYS A 70 10.17 -6.09 9.36
N PHE A 71 9.59 -5.38 8.39
CA PHE A 71 10.24 -5.13 7.11
C PHE A 71 11.38 -4.12 7.27
N GLU A 72 11.14 -3.00 7.96
CA GLU A 72 12.15 -1.96 8.21
C GLU A 72 13.41 -2.51 8.91
N ARG A 73 13.23 -3.38 9.92
CA ARG A 73 14.33 -4.03 10.63
C ARG A 73 15.12 -4.98 9.71
N GLY A 74 14.46 -5.62 8.75
CA GLY A 74 15.11 -6.47 7.75
C GLY A 74 16.05 -5.67 6.86
N ILE A 75 15.56 -4.55 6.33
CA ILE A 75 16.35 -3.64 5.47
C ILE A 75 17.54 -3.06 6.24
N LYS A 76 17.35 -2.62 7.49
CA LYS A 76 18.46 -2.08 8.31
C LYS A 76 19.59 -3.09 8.47
N LYS A 77 19.26 -4.34 8.80
CA LYS A 77 20.26 -5.42 8.95
C LYS A 77 20.99 -5.69 7.64
N LEU A 78 20.28 -5.72 6.51
CA LEU A 78 20.90 -5.92 5.20
C LEU A 78 21.90 -4.81 4.88
N ASN A 79 21.54 -3.56 5.14
CA ASN A 79 22.43 -2.42 4.91
C ASN A 79 23.66 -2.46 5.84
N GLU A 80 23.48 -2.86 7.11
CA GLU A 80 24.59 -3.06 8.04
C GLU A 80 25.54 -4.17 7.58
N SER A 81 25.02 -5.29 7.05
CA SER A 81 25.84 -6.35 6.47
C SER A 81 26.66 -5.86 5.27
N ASN A 82 26.01 -5.18 4.32
CA ASN A 82 26.68 -4.67 3.11
C ASN A 82 27.79 -3.64 3.43
N ASN A 83 27.60 -2.81 4.46
CA ASN A 83 28.60 -1.81 4.87
C ASN A 83 29.82 -2.42 5.59
N ASN A 84 29.70 -3.61 6.20
CA ASN A 84 30.80 -4.28 6.88
C ASN A 84 31.67 -5.15 5.95
N GLU A 85 31.17 -5.43 4.74
CA GLU A 85 31.89 -6.17 3.70
C GLU A 85 32.65 -5.26 2.71
N SER A 86 32.53 -3.94 2.86
CA SER A 86 33.27 -2.90 2.11
C SER A 86 34.45 -2.35 2.91
#